data_AF-A0A1I6DFC9-F1
#
_entry.id   AF-A0A1I6DFC9-F1
#
_cell.length_a   1.000
_cell.length_b   1.000
_cell.length_c   1.000
_cell.angle_alpha   90.00
_cell.angle_beta   90.00
_cell.angle_gamma   90.00
#
_symmetry.space_group_name_H-M   'P 1'
#
loop_
_entity.id
_entity.type
_entity.pdbx_description
1 polymer ?
#
loop_
_entity_poly.entity_id
_entity_poly.type
_entity_poly.pdbx_seq_one_letter_code
_entity_poly.pdbx_strand_id
1 'polypeptide(L)' 'MNYGNCVICGNLRGAGEGLIIRECYICPQCELEIAGLSIDDPDYEYYISGLKRIWRFVCNCTSADTPLFLSSLARR' A
#
# COMPACT_ATOMS: atom_id res chain seq x y z
N MET A 1 -11.68 5.31 14.37
CA MET A 1 -11.72 5.00 12.93
C MET A 1 -10.27 4.99 12.44
N ASN A 2 -9.61 3.82 12.43
CA ASN A 2 -8.24 3.71 11.89
C ASN A 2 -8.36 3.41 10.41
N TYR A 3 -8.27 4.47 9.62
CA TYR A 3 -8.19 4.39 8.18
C TYR A 3 -6.79 3.87 7.81
N GLY A 4 -6.72 2.73 7.12
CA GLY A 4 -5.45 2.08 6.77
C GLY A 4 -4.45 3.05 6.14
N ASN A 5 -3.19 2.97 6.57
CA ASN A 5 -2.11 3.82 6.07
C ASN A 5 -1.86 3.57 4.58
N CYS A 6 -1.26 4.54 3.90
CA CYS A 6 -0.83 4.37 2.52
C CYS A 6 0.18 3.20 2.44
N VAL A 7 -0.08 2.21 1.57
CA VAL A 7 0.80 1.04 1.40
C VAL A 7 2.17 1.41 0.82
N ILE A 8 2.27 2.57 0.16
CA ILE A 8 3.50 3.09 -0.46
C ILE A 8 4.31 3.88 0.58
N CYS A 9 3.82 5.06 0.99
CA CYS A 9 4.56 5.98 1.85
C CYS A 9 4.28 5.82 3.35
N GLY A 10 3.30 5.01 3.76
CA GLY A 10 2.94 4.82 5.16
C GLY A 10 2.15 5.98 5.80
N ASN A 11 1.87 7.06 5.06
CA ASN A 11 1.13 8.20 5.59
C ASN A 11 -0.30 7.81 5.99
N LEU A 12 -0.77 8.40 7.10
CA LEU A 12 -2.14 8.24 7.57
C LEU A 12 -3.12 8.69 6.49
N ARG A 13 -4.20 7.93 6.31
CA ARG A 13 -5.29 8.34 5.43
C ARG A 13 -5.92 9.62 5.99
N GLY A 14 -5.72 10.71 5.26
CA GLY A 14 -6.36 12.00 5.55
C GLY A 14 -7.85 11.99 5.18
N ALA A 15 -8.52 13.12 5.39
CA ALA A 15 -9.93 13.31 5.01
C ALA A 15 -10.17 13.34 3.48
N GLY A 16 -9.12 13.18 2.67
CA GLY A 16 -9.19 13.18 1.21
C GLY A 16 -9.52 11.79 0.63
N GLU A 17 -10.04 11.81 -0.59
CA GLU A 17 -10.18 10.63 -1.43
C GLU A 17 -8.79 10.11 -1.85
N GLY A 18 -8.67 8.80 -2.02
CA GLY A 18 -7.48 8.14 -2.53
C GLY A 18 -7.84 6.75 -3.01
N LEU A 19 -6.92 6.10 -3.72
CA LEU A 19 -7.17 4.82 -4.35
C LEU A 19 -7.23 3.67 -3.32
N ILE A 20 -8.21 2.78 -3.45
CA ILE A 20 -8.30 1.54 -2.66
C ILE A 20 -8.18 0.35 -3.62
N ILE A 21 -7.13 -0.45 -3.48
CA ILE A 21 -6.91 -1.68 -4.25
C ILE A 21 -6.72 -2.83 -3.27
N ARG A 22 -7.53 -3.90 -3.36
CA ARG A 22 -7.43 -5.08 -2.46
C ARG A 22 -7.34 -4.70 -0.97
N GLU A 23 -8.20 -3.77 -0.55
CA GLU A 23 -8.22 -3.24 0.83
C GLU A 23 -6.94 -2.49 1.25
N CYS A 24 -5.96 -2.34 0.36
CA CYS A 24 -4.83 -1.43 0.54
C CYS A 24 -5.23 -0.01 0.11
N TYR A 25 -4.86 0.96 0.93
CA TYR A 25 -5.01 2.38 0.61
C TYR A 25 -3.75 2.92 -0.05
N ILE A 26 -3.93 3.77 -1.07
CA ILE A 26 -2.88 4.62 -1.65
C ILE A 26 -3.36 6.06 -1.49
N CYS A 27 -2.52 6.91 -0.90
CA CYS A 27 -2.86 8.32 -0.74
C CYS A 27 -2.86 9.05 -2.09
N PRO A 28 -3.63 10.14 -2.25
CA PRO A 28 -3.74 10.86 -3.52
C PRO A 28 -2.40 11.40 -4.01
N GLN A 29 -1.47 11.74 -3.10
CA GLN A 29 -0.12 12.13 -3.50
C GLN A 29 0.62 10.99 -4.18
N CYS A 30 0.65 9.79 -3.58
CA CYS A 30 1.30 8.64 -4.21
C CYS A 30 0.61 8.21 -5.51
N GLU A 31 -0.72 8.36 -5.59
CA GLU A 31 -1.45 8.10 -6.83
C GLU A 31 -1.00 9.02 -7.97
N LEU A 32 -0.88 10.32 -7.70
CA LEU A 32 -0.40 11.30 -8.67
C LEU A 32 1.04 11.01 -9.12
N GLU A 33 1.92 10.68 -8.17
CA GLU A 33 3.31 10.33 -8.47
C GLU A 33 3.39 9.08 -9.34
N ILE A 34 2.61 8.03 -9.03
CA ILE A 34 2.53 6.81 -9.84
C ILE A 34 2.01 7.10 -11.24
N ALA A 35 0.97 7.94 -11.36
CA ALA A 35 0.38 8.30 -12.66
C ALA A 35 1.35 9.11 -13.54
N GLY A 36 2.24 9.89 -12.94
CA GLY A 36 3.27 10.67 -13.63
C GLY A 36 4.61 9.95 -13.83
N LEU A 37 4.77 8.74 -13.29
CA LEU A 37 6.06 8.05 -13.21
C LEU A 37 6.53 7.56 -14.58
N SER A 38 7.75 7.94 -14.96
CA SER A 38 8.45 7.39 -16.13
C SER A 38 9.34 6.21 -15.73
N ILE A 39 9.66 5.34 -16.68
CA ILE A 39 10.58 4.21 -16.44
C ILE A 39 12.01 4.65 -16.11
N ASP A 40 12.40 5.84 -16.57
CA ASP A 40 13.70 6.45 -16.31
C ASP A 40 13.76 7.20 -14.97
N ASP A 41 12.62 7.27 -14.24
CA ASP A 41 12.55 7.96 -12.96
C ASP A 41 13.32 7.19 -11.88
N PRO A 42 14.20 7.84 -11.10
CA PRO A 42 14.94 7.17 -10.02
C PRO A 42 14.02 6.50 -8.99
N ASP A 43 12.80 7.00 -8.81
CA ASP A 43 11.83 6.46 -7.87
C ASP A 43 10.93 5.37 -8.49
N TYR A 44 11.14 4.99 -9.76
CA TYR A 44 10.34 3.98 -10.45
C TYR A 44 10.26 2.66 -9.68
N GLU A 45 11.42 2.15 -9.26
CA GLU A 45 11.54 0.89 -8.53
C GLU A 45 10.88 0.94 -7.14
N TYR A 46 10.86 2.11 -6.51
CA TYR A 46 10.21 2.31 -5.21
C TYR A 46 8.69 2.13 -5.34
N TYR A 47 8.06 2.80 -6.29
CA TYR A 47 6.61 2.71 -6.52
C TYR A 47 6.19 1.33 -7.04
N ILE A 48 6.96 0.73 -7.96
CA ILE A 48 6.74 -0.65 -8.43
C ILE A 48 6.77 -1.64 -7.28
N SER A 49 7.75 -1.52 -6.38
CA SER A 49 7.88 -2.40 -5.22
C SER A 49 6.68 -2.26 -4.28
N GLY A 50 6.21 -1.03 -4.06
CA GLY A 50 4.99 -0.76 -3.31
C GLY A 50 3.74 -1.40 -3.93
N LEU A 51 3.55 -1.25 -5.24
CA LEU A 51 2.42 -1.88 -5.95
C LEU A 51 2.48 -3.41 -5.91
N LYS A 52 3.67 -4.00 -6.06
CA LYS A 52 3.86 -5.45 -5.92
C LYS A 52 3.46 -5.96 -4.53
N ARG A 53 3.62 -5.15 -3.46
CA ARG A 53 3.21 -5.54 -2.10
C ARG A 53 1.70 -5.74 -1.98
N ILE A 54 0.88 -4.96 -2.70
CA ILE A 54 -0.59 -5.11 -2.73
C ILE A 54 -1.01 -6.50 -3.22
N TRP A 55 -0.25 -7.06 -4.16
CA TRP A 55 -0.54 -8.38 -4.74
C TRP A 55 0.14 -9.53 -3.99
N ARG A 56 1.28 -9.26 -3.32
CA ARG A 56 1.99 -10.26 -2.50
C ARG A 56 1.41 -10.41 -1.10
N PHE A 57 0.84 -9.35 -0.54
CA PHE A 57 0.32 -9.30 0.83
C PHE A 57 -1.07 -8.68 0.83
N VAL A 58 -1.98 -9.23 1.63
CA VAL A 58 -3.26 -8.58 1.93
C VAL A 58 -2.99 -7.45 2.92
N CYS A 59 -3.43 -6.23 2.62
CA CYS A 59 -3.39 -5.16 3.60
C CYS A 59 -4.45 -5.42 4.65
N ASN A 60 -4.04 -5.93 5.81
CA ASN A 60 -4.95 -6.08 6.94
C ASN A 60 -5.30 -4.69 7.48
N CYS A 61 -6.47 -4.18 7.09
CA CYS A 61 -7.16 -3.14 7.85
C CYS A 61 -7.49 -3.73 9.22
N THR A 62 -6.62 -3.56 10.21
CA THR A 62 -6.90 -4.01 11.58
C THR A 62 -7.92 -3.05 12.19
N SER A 63 -9.21 -3.33 11.98
CA SER A 63 -10.12 -3.20 13.12
C SER A 63 -9.50 -4.09 14.20
N ALA A 64 -9.28 -3.53 15.40
CA ALA A 64 -8.80 -4.28 16.54
C ALA A 64 -9.52 -5.63 16.62
N ASP A 65 -8.77 -6.67 16.98
CA ASP A 65 -9.18 -8.09 17.04
C ASP A 65 -8.89 -8.93 15.78
N THR A 66 -7.62 -9.26 15.56
CA THR A 66 -7.23 -10.67 15.30
C THR A 66 -5.70 -10.83 15.36
N PRO A 67 -5.18 -11.86 16.05
CA PRO A 67 -3.76 -12.02 16.27
C PRO A 67 -3.06 -12.59 15.02
N LEU A 68 -1.96 -11.95 14.64
CA LEU A 68 -0.76 -12.55 14.03
C LEU A 68 -1.01 -13.69 13.02
N PHE A 69 -1.44 -13.36 11.80
CA PHE A 69 -1.22 -14.25 10.64
C PHE A 69 0.09 -13.90 9.93
N LEU A 70 1.20 -13.95 10.69
CA LEU A 70 2.52 -14.16 10.12
C LEU A 70 2.65 -15.64 9.76
N SER A 71 2.08 -16.03 8.63
CA SER A 71 2.42 -17.33 8.02
C SER A 71 2.11 -17.32 6.53
N SER A 72 3.13 -17.07 5.70
CA SER A 72 3.44 -17.88 4.50
C SER A 72 4.62 -17.35 3.67
N LEU A 73 5.70 -16.91 4.31
CA LEU A 73 7.04 -16.96 3.69
C LEU A 73 7.85 -18.08 4.34
N ALA A 74 7.34 -19.31 4.15
CA ALA A 74 8.08 -20.55 4.38
C ALA A 74 7.46 -21.65 3.50
N ARG A 75 7.96 -21.75 2.26
CA ARG A 75 8.00 -22.94 1.39
C ARG A 75 8.73 -22.50 0.12
N ARG A 76 10.07 -22.62 0.15
CA ARG A 76 10.86 -23.68 -0.50
C ARG A 76 10.74 -23.63 -2.01
#